data_AF-A0A8J3I737-F1
#
_entry.id   AF-A0A8J3I737-F1
#
_cell.length_a   1.000
_cell.length_b   1.000
_cell.length_c   1.000
_cell.angle_alpha   90.00
_cell.angle_beta   90.00
_cell.angle_gamma   90.00
#
_symmetry.space_group_name_H-M   'P 1'
#
loop_
_entity.id
_entity.type
_entity.pdbx_description
1 polymer ?
#
loop_
_entity_poly.entity_id
_entity_poly.type
_entity_poly.pdbx_seq_one_letter_code
_entity_poly.pdbx_strand_id
1 'polypeptide(L)'
;MWIPKLGWANLAENLRFEGKDTGARLTRQADWWFVSLHVEIPDPIAVQKPVAVGIDAGLNRLVTLSTGEHVENQAFLKTALKKVRQANKRLHRRKLGSRESGESALAGRPSALSH
;
A
#
# COMPACT_ATOMS: atom_id res chain seq x y z
N MET A 1 -18.22 0.87 -10.54
CA MET A 1 -18.75 0.69 -9.18
C MET A 1 -19.82 1.73 -8.90
N TRP A 2 -20.93 1.36 -8.27
CA TRP A 2 -21.92 2.32 -7.79
C TRP A 2 -21.48 2.90 -6.45
N ILE A 3 -21.43 4.24 -6.34
CA ILE A 3 -21.08 4.95 -5.10
C ILE A 3 -22.31 5.76 -4.66
N PRO A 4 -22.84 5.54 -3.44
CA PRO A 4 -23.96 6.33 -2.92
C PRO A 4 -23.67 7.84 -3.03
N LYS A 5 -24.65 8.61 -3.53
CA LYS A 5 -24.58 10.07 -3.75
C LYS A 5 -23.68 10.53 -4.91
N LEU A 6 -22.86 9.66 -5.50
CA LEU A 6 -21.97 10.00 -6.62
C LEU A 6 -22.38 9.32 -7.93
N GLY A 7 -23.04 8.17 -7.86
CA GLY A 7 -23.44 7.39 -9.02
C GLY A 7 -22.37 6.38 -9.46
N TRP A 8 -22.37 6.03 -10.75
CA TRP A 8 -21.40 5.10 -11.32
C TRP A 8 -20.03 5.76 -11.50
N ALA A 9 -19.00 5.12 -10.94
CA ALA A 9 -17.60 5.51 -11.11
C ALA A 9 -16.77 4.35 -11.68
N ASN A 10 -15.83 4.68 -12.56
CA ASN A 10 -14.82 3.75 -13.04
C ASN A 10 -13.68 3.66 -12.02
N LEU A 11 -13.24 2.44 -11.71
CA LEU A 11 -12.09 2.18 -10.86
C LEU A 11 -10.87 1.90 -11.74
N ALA A 12 -9.70 2.35 -11.30
CA ALA A 12 -8.44 2.07 -11.99
C ALA A 12 -8.00 0.60 -11.87
N GLU A 13 -8.44 -0.07 -10.79
CA GLU A 13 -8.20 -1.49 -10.55
C GLU A 13 -9.54 -2.21 -10.32
N ASN A 14 -9.57 -3.50 -10.66
CA ASN A 14 -10.69 -4.36 -10.28
C ASN A 14 -10.68 -4.59 -8.77
N LEU A 15 -11.87 -4.79 -8.20
CA LEU A 15 -12.01 -5.17 -6.80
C LEU A 15 -11.35 -6.54 -6.58
N ARG A 16 -10.46 -6.60 -5.59
CA ARG A 16 -9.67 -7.82 -5.29
C ARG A 16 -10.47 -8.86 -4.50
N PHE A 17 -11.58 -8.45 -3.90
CA PHE A 17 -12.39 -9.27 -3.01
C PHE A 17 -13.83 -9.31 -3.52
N GLU A 18 -14.39 -10.51 -3.59
CA GLU A 18 -15.81 -10.74 -3.85
C GLU A 18 -16.52 -10.80 -2.50
N GLY A 19 -17.19 -9.72 -2.12
CA GLY A 19 -17.88 -9.60 -0.84
C GLY A 19 -18.88 -8.46 -0.85
N LYS A 20 -19.53 -8.22 0.29
CA LYS A 20 -20.52 -7.15 0.41
C LYS A 20 -19.80 -5.82 0.69
N ASP A 21 -19.97 -4.87 -0.21
CA ASP A 21 -19.51 -3.50 -0.01
C ASP A 21 -20.26 -2.89 1.19
N THR A 22 -19.55 -2.67 2.30
CA THR A 22 -20.11 -2.12 3.54
C THR A 22 -19.89 -0.61 3.65
N GLY A 23 -18.92 -0.05 2.92
CA GLY A 23 -18.68 1.38 2.90
C GLY A 23 -17.58 1.81 1.96
N ALA A 24 -17.55 3.11 1.66
CA ALA A 24 -16.53 3.74 0.84
C ALA A 24 -16.16 5.10 1.42
N ARG A 25 -14.86 5.43 1.42
CA ARG A 25 -14.34 6.76 1.75
C ARG A 25 -13.63 7.33 0.54
N LEU A 26 -14.12 8.48 0.05
CA LEU A 26 -13.48 9.23 -1.02
C LEU A 26 -12.50 10.24 -0.42
N THR A 27 -11.30 10.32 -0.99
CA THR A 27 -10.31 11.35 -0.70
C THR A 27 -9.83 11.97 -2.01
N ARG A 28 -9.53 13.27 -1.99
CA ARG A 28 -8.96 13.97 -3.13
C ARG A 28 -7.55 14.44 -2.77
N GLN A 29 -6.58 14.14 -3.61
CA GLN A 29 -5.21 14.62 -3.50
C GLN A 29 -4.74 15.15 -4.85
N ALA A 30 -4.41 16.44 -4.91
CA ALA A 30 -4.24 17.17 -6.17
C ALA A 30 -5.46 16.97 -7.09
N ASP A 31 -5.23 16.46 -8.30
CA ASP A 31 -6.26 16.21 -9.31
C ASP A 31 -6.81 14.78 -9.30
N TRP A 32 -6.35 13.96 -8.35
CA TRP A 32 -6.73 12.55 -8.26
C TRP A 32 -7.74 12.31 -7.15
N TRP A 33 -8.75 11.51 -7.48
CA TRP A 33 -9.69 10.94 -6.53
C TRP A 33 -9.26 9.53 -6.17
N PHE A 34 -9.24 9.24 -4.89
CA PHE A 34 -8.97 7.92 -4.34
C PHE A 34 -10.20 7.44 -3.58
N VAL A 35 -10.41 6.13 -3.58
CA VAL A 35 -11.48 5.48 -2.84
C VAL A 35 -10.91 4.36 -1.98
N SER A 36 -11.19 4.40 -0.68
CA SER A 36 -10.99 3.28 0.24
C SER A 36 -12.31 2.54 0.40
N LEU A 37 -12.32 1.24 0.12
CA LEU A 37 -13.51 0.41 0.15
C LEU A 37 -13.43 -0.58 1.32
N HIS A 38 -14.54 -0.72 2.04
CA HIS A 38 -14.71 -1.76 3.06
C HIS A 38 -15.58 -2.85 2.44
N VAL A 39 -15.03 -4.05 2.37
CA VAL A 39 -15.71 -5.23 1.81
C VAL A 39 -15.76 -6.28 2.90
N GLU A 40 -16.97 -6.68 3.26
CA GLU A 40 -17.20 -7.81 4.15
C GLU A 40 -17.09 -9.09 3.32
N ILE A 41 -16.12 -9.94 3.67
CA ILE A 41 -15.89 -11.24 3.04
C ILE A 41 -16.40 -12.34 3.97
N PRO A 42 -16.93 -13.46 3.44
CA PRO A 42 -17.32 -14.60 4.26
C PRO A 42 -16.16 -15.12 5.09
N ASP A 43 -16.46 -15.59 6.31
CA ASP A 43 -15.47 -16.28 7.12
C ASP A 43 -14.95 -17.53 6.39
N PRO A 44 -13.64 -17.82 6.46
CA PRO A 44 -13.11 -19.05 5.93
C PRO A 44 -13.74 -20.24 6.67
N ILE A 45 -14.00 -21.32 5.93
CA ILE A 45 -14.51 -22.57 6.51
C ILE A 45 -13.53 -23.03 7.59
N ALA A 46 -14.04 -23.32 8.78
CA ALA A 46 -13.24 -23.80 9.89
C ALA A 46 -12.59 -25.14 9.53
N VAL A 47 -11.30 -25.11 9.23
CA VAL A 47 -10.46 -26.31 9.14
C VAL A 47 -10.13 -26.76 10.56
N GLN A 48 -9.95 -28.07 10.79
CA GLN A 48 -9.44 -28.57 12.07
C GLN A 48 -8.19 -27.78 12.46
N LYS A 49 -8.25 -27.13 13.62
CA LYS A 49 -7.14 -26.32 14.11
C LYS A 49 -6.02 -27.27 14.53
N PRO A 50 -4.80 -27.14 13.99
CA PRO A 50 -3.66 -27.86 14.55
C PRO A 50 -3.46 -27.47 16.03
N VAL A 51 -2.67 -28.27 16.74
CA VAL A 51 -2.28 -28.01 18.14
C VAL A 51 -1.85 -26.54 18.29
N ALA A 52 -2.25 -25.88 19.37
CA ALA A 52 -1.89 -24.50 19.62
C ALA A 52 -0.36 -24.34 19.72
N VAL A 53 0.21 -23.41 18.95
CA VAL A 53 1.63 -23.10 18.93
C VAL A 53 1.82 -21.64 19.32
N GLY A 54 2.77 -21.38 20.23
CA GLY A 54 3.16 -20.02 20.60
C GLY A 54 3.95 -19.34 19.49
N ILE A 55 3.70 -18.04 19.28
CA ILE A 55 4.38 -17.21 18.28
C ILE A 55 5.14 -16.12 19.02
N ASP A 56 6.46 -16.02 18.77
CA ASP A 56 7.30 -14.89 19.16
C ASP A 56 7.79 -14.15 17.90
N ALA A 57 7.53 -12.86 17.81
CA ALA A 57 7.87 -12.03 16.65
C ALA A 57 9.01 -11.06 16.99
N GLY A 58 10.13 -11.16 16.28
CA GLY A 58 11.37 -10.46 16.64
C GLY A 58 12.01 -9.64 15.53
N LEU A 59 13.07 -8.91 15.87
CA LEU A 59 13.86 -8.13 14.91
C LEU A 59 14.84 -9.01 14.13
N ASN A 60 15.46 -10.00 14.78
CA ASN A 60 16.43 -10.89 14.14
C ASN A 60 15.74 -11.94 13.26
N ARG A 61 14.60 -12.48 13.73
CA ARG A 61 13.76 -13.45 13.03
C ARG A 61 12.33 -12.93 12.99
N LEU A 62 11.67 -13.05 11.85
CA LEU A 62 10.31 -12.53 11.67
C LEU A 62 9.36 -13.18 12.66
N VAL A 63 9.43 -14.51 12.78
CA VAL A 63 8.64 -15.31 13.70
C VAL A 63 9.46 -16.52 14.17
N THR A 64 9.37 -16.84 15.46
CA THR A 64 9.81 -18.11 16.06
C THR A 64 8.59 -18.81 16.66
N LEU A 65 8.41 -20.09 16.35
CA LEU A 65 7.32 -20.91 16.83
C LEU A 65 7.79 -21.72 18.04
N SER A 66 6.89 -22.01 18.99
CA SER A 66 7.20 -22.89 20.13
C SER A 66 7.52 -24.34 19.72
N THR A 67 7.31 -24.69 18.44
CA THR A 67 7.76 -25.95 17.81
C THR A 67 9.26 -25.95 17.48
N GLY A 68 9.95 -24.81 17.60
CA GLY A 68 11.35 -24.63 17.21
C GLY A 68 11.54 -24.16 15.76
N GLU A 69 10.47 -24.12 14.97
CA GLU A 69 10.49 -23.56 13.62
C GLU A 69 10.67 -22.04 13.64
N HIS A 70 11.26 -21.50 12.57
CA HIS A 70 11.56 -20.07 12.45
C HIS A 70 11.39 -19.58 11.02
N VAL A 71 10.90 -18.35 10.89
CA VAL A 71 10.82 -17.61 9.64
C VAL A 71 11.81 -16.46 9.72
N GLU A 72 12.75 -16.44 8.77
CA GLU A 72 13.80 -15.42 8.71
C GLU A 72 13.23 -14.04 8.42
N ASN A 73 13.85 -13.01 9.01
CA ASN A 73 13.40 -11.65 8.79
C ASN A 73 13.90 -11.13 7.44
N GLN A 74 12.97 -10.62 6.63
CA GLN A 74 13.34 -9.87 5.44
C GLN A 74 13.92 -8.53 5.88
N ALA A 75 15.15 -8.21 5.44
CA ALA A 75 15.86 -6.98 5.82
C ALA A 75 15.25 -5.69 5.23
N PHE A 76 13.94 -5.67 4.96
CA PHE A 76 13.19 -4.54 4.44
C PHE A 76 13.31 -3.31 5.33
N LEU A 77 13.28 -3.48 6.66
CA LEU A 77 13.40 -2.37 7.60
C LEU A 77 14.72 -1.61 7.40
N LYS A 78 15.86 -2.31 7.26
CA LYS A 78 17.17 -1.68 7.03
C LYS A 78 17.17 -0.87 5.74
N THR A 79 16.63 -1.43 4.66
CA THR A 79 16.55 -0.76 3.35
C THR A 79 15.60 0.44 3.38
N ALA A 80 14.44 0.30 4.01
CA ALA A 80 13.44 1.36 4.15
C ALA A 80 14.01 2.53 4.98
N LEU A 81 14.65 2.25 6.12
CA LEU A 81 15.31 3.26 6.95
C LEU A 81 16.42 3.99 6.19
N LYS A 82 17.20 3.28 5.37
CA LYS A 82 18.21 3.91 4.50
C LYS A 82 17.56 4.87 3.50
N LYS A 83 16.45 4.48 2.87
CA LYS A 83 15.69 5.34 1.94
C LYS A 83 15.16 6.59 2.65
N VAL A 84 14.53 6.43 3.81
CA VAL A 84 14.03 7.55 4.63
C VAL A 84 15.17 8.49 5.02
N ARG A 85 16.29 7.97 5.49
CA ARG A 85 17.48 8.78 5.84
C ARG A 85 18.00 9.57 4.65
N GLN A 86 18.07 8.95 3.46
CA GLN A 86 18.50 9.63 2.24
C GLN A 86 17.52 10.72 1.81
N ALA A 87 16.21 10.46 1.87
CA ALA A 87 15.16 11.43 1.59
C ALA A 87 15.25 12.64 2.53
N ASN A 88 15.38 12.40 3.84
CA ASN A 88 15.55 13.46 4.83
C ASN A 88 16.83 14.27 4.60
N LYS A 89 17.96 13.60 4.28
CA LYS A 89 19.22 14.30 3.98
C LYS A 89 19.11 15.14 2.70
N ARG A 90 18.37 14.66 1.69
CA ARG A 90 18.09 15.44 0.45
C ARG A 90 17.21 16.63 0.76
N LEU A 91 16.15 16.44 1.53
CA LEU A 91 15.23 17.49 1.96
C LEU A 91 15.96 18.57 2.76
N HIS A 92 16.80 18.20 3.73
CA HIS A 92 17.61 19.15 4.51
C HIS A 92 18.62 19.93 3.66
N ARG A 93 19.16 19.35 2.60
CA ARG A 93 20.10 20.04 1.69
C ARG A 93 19.41 20.95 0.68
N ARG A 94 18.10 20.81 0.47
CA ARG A 94 17.34 21.72 -0.41
C ARG A 94 17.23 23.06 0.30
N LYS A 95 17.76 24.11 -0.34
CA LYS A 95 17.66 25.48 0.18
C LYS A 95 16.20 25.92 0.09
N LEU A 96 15.70 26.54 1.14
CA LEU A 96 14.39 27.18 1.17
C LEU A 96 14.35 28.21 0.01
N GLY A 97 13.65 27.88 -1.08
CA GLY A 97 13.56 28.71 -2.28
C GLY A 97 14.07 28.09 -3.59
N SER A 98 14.72 26.92 -3.60
CA SER A 98 15.03 26.23 -4.87
C SER A 98 13.77 25.53 -5.40
N ARG A 99 13.05 26.23 -6.28
CA ARG A 99 11.80 25.81 -6.91
C ARG A 99 12.08 24.69 -7.92
N GLU A 100 11.96 23.45 -7.48
CA GLU A 100 11.61 22.33 -8.35
C GLU A 100 10.37 21.67 -7.74
N SER A 101 9.22 22.01 -8.32
CA SER A 101 7.93 21.38 -8.07
C SER A 101 8.08 19.86 -8.20
N GLY A 102 7.49 19.11 -7.27
CA GLY A 102 7.45 17.63 -7.27
C GLY A 102 6.61 17.03 -8.40
N GLU A 103 6.60 17.66 -9.57
CA GLU A 103 5.66 17.44 -10.68
C GLU A 103 6.36 16.98 -11.97
N SER A 104 7.69 16.86 -11.96
CA SER A 104 8.47 16.32 -13.10
C SER A 104 8.91 14.87 -12.87
N ALA A 105 7.95 13.99 -12.57
CA ALA A 105 8.17 12.53 -12.59
C ALA A 105 7.10 11.76 -13.40
N LEU A 106 6.10 12.46 -13.98
CA LEU A 106 5.02 11.82 -14.75
C LEU A 106 4.83 12.39 -16.17
N ALA A 107 5.63 13.35 -16.61
CA ALA A 107 5.53 13.91 -17.96
C ALA A 107 6.68 13.42 -18.86
N GLY A 108 6.44 12.31 -19.54
CA GLY A 108 7.29 11.81 -20.62
C GLY A 108 6.56 10.69 -21.34
N ARG A 109 5.73 11.01 -22.34
CA ARG A 109 6.05 10.85 -23.76
C ARG A 109 5.03 11.61 -24.63
N PRO A 110 5.47 12.53 -25.50
CA PRO A 110 4.85 12.76 -26.79
C PRO A 110 5.74 12.16 -27.88
N SER A 111 5.22 11.21 -28.65
CA SER A 111 5.84 10.73 -29.89
C SER A 111 4.81 10.77 -31.01
N ALA A 112 4.95 11.81 -31.83
CA ALA A 112 4.64 11.92 -33.25
C ALA A 112 3.71 10.88 -33.90
N LEU A 113 2.58 11.38 -34.43
CA LEU A 113 2.12 10.98 -35.76
C LEU A 113 1.74 12.24 -36.53
N SER A 114 2.65 12.62 -37.42
CA SER A 114 2.41 13.43 -38.61
C SER A 114 1.89 12.51 -39.71
N HIS A 115 0.62 12.69 -40.10
CA HIS A 115 0.07 12.68 -41.47
C HIS A 115 -1.45 12.50 -41.40
#